data_AF-A0A6P0MYA8-F1
#
_entry.id   AF-A0A6P0MYA8-F1
#
_cell.length_a   1.000
_cell.length_b   1.000
_cell.length_c   1.000
_cell.angle_alpha   90.00
_cell.angle_beta   90.00
_cell.angle_gamma   90.00
#
_symmetry.space_group_name_H-M   'P 1'
#
loop_
_entity.id
_entity.type
_entity.pdbx_description
1 polymer ?
#
loop_
_entity_poly.entity_id
_entity_poly.type
_entity_poly.pdbx_seq_one_letter_code
_entity_poly.pdbx_strand_id
1 'polypeptide(L)' 'MTSHWGEYIHCDPKILVGKPVVKGTRLSVEFLLGLFAEGW' A
#
# COMPACT_ATOMS: atom_id res chain seq x y z
N MET A 1 4.16 -21.36 -6.37
CA MET A 1 4.68 -20.05 -6.82
C MET A 1 4.31 -19.03 -5.75
N THR A 2 5.20 -18.77 -4.82
CA THR A 2 4.95 -17.84 -3.71
C THR A 2 5.10 -16.42 -4.22
N SER A 3 4.01 -15.64 -4.24
CA SER A 3 4.10 -14.21 -4.60
C SER A 3 4.88 -13.43 -3.55
N HIS A 4 5.96 -12.78 -3.96
CA HIS A 4 6.80 -11.88 -3.15
C HIS A 4 6.15 -10.50 -2.97
N TRP A 5 4.85 -10.43 -2.69
CA TRP A 5 4.10 -9.17 -2.62
C TRP A 5 4.65 -8.20 -1.56
N GLY A 6 5.31 -8.74 -0.52
CA GLY A 6 5.96 -7.96 0.53
C GLY A 6 7.10 -7.06 0.02
N GLU A 7 7.61 -7.29 -1.19
CA GLU A 7 8.61 -6.42 -1.80
C GLU A 7 8.04 -5.12 -2.36
N TYR A 8 6.72 -4.98 -2.51
CA TYR A 8 6.08 -3.79 -3.08
C TYR A 8 5.45 -2.85 -2.05
N ILE A 9 5.35 -3.29 -0.78
CA ILE A 9 4.72 -2.52 0.29
C ILE A 9 5.78 -2.21 1.36
N HIS A 10 5.75 -1.01 1.92
CA HIS A 10 6.57 -0.65 3.08
C HIS A 10 5.78 0.17 4.09
N CYS A 11 6.29 0.22 5.33
CA CYS A 11 5.78 1.06 6.41
C CYS A 11 6.93 1.93 6.92
N ASP A 12 6.80 3.25 6.86
CA ASP A 12 7.76 4.21 7.40
C ASP A 12 7.00 5.21 8.28
N PRO A 13 7.33 5.38 9.57
CA PRO A 13 6.67 6.36 10.45
C PRO A 13 6.64 7.79 9.91
N LYS A 14 7.60 8.16 9.05
CA LYS A 14 7.69 9.48 8.40
C LYS A 14 6.74 9.63 7.20
N ILE A 15 6.17 8.52 6.70
CA ILE A 15 5.29 8.49 5.52
C ILE A 15 3.93 7.96 5.96
N LEU A 16 2.89 8.79 5.82
CA LEU A 16 1.52 8.46 6.22
C LEU A 16 1.41 7.87 7.63
N VAL A 17 2.25 8.34 8.56
CA VAL A 17 2.26 7.90 9.97
C VAL A 17 2.45 6.38 10.12
N GLY A 18 3.21 5.76 9.20
CA GLY A 18 3.53 4.33 9.25
C GLY A 18 2.45 3.40 8.68
N LYS A 19 1.44 3.93 7.99
CA LYS A 19 0.49 3.09 7.23
C LYS A 19 1.24 2.27 6.17
N PRO A 20 0.74 1.08 5.79
CA PRO A 20 1.24 0.34 4.64
C PRO A 20 1.07 1.14 3.34
N VAL A 21 2.16 1.39 2.63
CA VAL A 21 2.22 2.21 1.42
C VAL A 21 2.87 1.43 0.28
N VAL A 22 2.38 1.62 -0.95
CA VAL A 22 3.04 1.07 -2.15
C VAL A 22 4.36 1.80 -2.38
N LYS A 23 5.47 1.05 -2.47
CA LYS A 23 6.81 1.60 -2.65
C LYS A 23 6.88 2.55 -3.86
N GLY A 24 7.58 3.66 -3.67
CA GLY A 24 7.72 4.71 -4.69
C GLY A 24 6.51 5.65 -4.78
N THR A 25 5.50 5.48 -3.92
CA THR A 25 4.31 6.33 -3.89
C THR A 25 4.03 6.83 -2.47
N ARG A 26 3.04 7.72 -2.33
CA ARG A 26 2.40 8.05 -1.05
C ARG A 26 0.94 7.61 -1.03
N LEU A 27 0.64 6.49 -1.68
CA LEU A 27 -0.69 5.87 -1.70
C LEU A 27 -0.73 4.72 -0.70
N SER A 28 -1.59 4.85 0.32
CA SER A 28 -1.82 3.76 1.27
C SER A 28 -2.50 2.58 0.58
N VAL A 29 -2.19 1.37 1.02
CA VAL A 29 -2.86 0.15 0.56
C VAL A 29 -4.37 0.20 0.85
N GLU A 30 -4.74 0.72 2.02
CA GLU A 30 -6.14 0.96 2.41
C GLU A 30 -6.91 1.78 1.38
N PHE A 31 -6.34 2.89 0.90
CA PHE A 31 -6.95 3.73 -0.13
C PHE A 31 -7.21 2.97 -1.43
N LEU A 32 -6.23 2.20 -1.90
CA LEU A 32 -6.37 1.40 -3.12
C LEU A 32 -7.44 0.31 -2.98
N LEU A 33 -7.52 -0.33 -1.81
CA LEU A 33 -8.58 -1.30 -1.52
C LEU A 33 -9.96 -0.63 -1.47
N GLY A 34 -10.05 0.60 -0.96
CA GLY A 34 -11.28 1.40 -0.99
C GLY A 34 -11.74 1.67 -2.42
N LEU A 35 -10.84 2.13 -3.30
CA LEU A 35 -11.15 2.32 -4.72
C LEU A 35 -11.61 1.02 -5.39
N PHE A 36 -10.89 -0.07 -5.14
CA PHE A 36 -11.23 -1.38 -5.68
C PHE A 36 -12.63 -1.85 -5.21
N ALA A 37 -12.97 -1.62 -3.93
CA ALA A 37 -14.28 -1.94 -3.39
C ALA A 37 -15.41 -1.12 -4.05
N GLU A 38 -15.13 0.12 -4.43
CA GLU A 38 -16.04 0.99 -5.19
C GLU A 38 -16.08 0.69 -6.70
N GLY A 39 -15.33 -0.32 -7.17
CA GLY A 39 -15.34 -0.76 -8.57
C GLY A 39 -14.52 0.11 -9.53
N TRP A 40 -13.54 0.86 -9.01
CA TRP A 40 -12.57 1.59 -9.83
C TRP A 40 -11.47 0.69 -10.42
#